data_AF-A0A842HAU7-F1
#
_entry.id   AF-A0A842HAU7-F1
#
_cell.length_a   1.000
_cell.length_b   1.000
_cell.length_c   1.000
_cell.angle_alpha   90.00
_cell.angle_beta   90.00
_cell.angle_gamma   90.00
#
_symmetry.space_group_name_H-M   'P 1'
#
loop_
_entity.id
_entity.type
_entity.pdbx_description
1 polymer ?
#
loop_
_entity_poly.entity_id
_entity_poly.type
_entity_poly.pdbx_seq_one_letter_code
_entity_poly.pdbx_strand_id
1 'polypeptide(L)'
;MEQLERTRTHAATDAKGQAFGLSGNLFLYPVIGVVAALATVMLCFMVLGLPLLLSLGAGLPVLILPTLYVLLLRHNKPRGYDRDWFSNVTSAGFSYVKAVQPLNPRHHREDCHE
;
A
#
# COMPACT_ATOMS: atom_id res chain seq x y z
N MET A 1 -27.75 -24.24 5.27
CA MET A 1 -26.33 -24.48 4.89
C MET A 1 -25.51 -23.32 5.43
N GLU A 2 -25.45 -23.21 6.76
CA GLU A 2 -24.92 -22.03 7.48
C GLU A 2 -23.69 -22.42 8.29
N GLN A 3 -22.52 -22.45 7.66
CA GLN A 3 -21.30 -22.77 8.41
C GLN A 3 -20.04 -22.03 7.93
N LEU A 4 -20.20 -20.93 7.19
CA LEU A 4 -19.08 -20.06 6.80
C LEU A 4 -19.07 -18.73 7.57
N GLU A 5 -20.09 -18.44 8.36
CA GLU A 5 -20.22 -17.20 9.14
C GLU A 5 -19.52 -17.25 10.52
N ARG A 6 -18.82 -18.34 10.83
CA ARG A 6 -18.12 -18.53 12.12
C ARG A 6 -16.61 -18.75 12.02
N THR A 7 -15.97 -18.30 10.95
CA THR A 7 -14.51 -18.20 10.91
C THR A 7 -14.13 -16.72 10.82
N ARG A 8 -13.61 -16.15 11.92
CA ARG A 8 -13.12 -14.74 11.96
C ARG A 8 -11.98 -14.45 10.97
N THR A 9 -11.48 -15.46 10.29
CA THR A 9 -10.43 -15.41 9.27
C THR A 9 -11.07 -15.68 7.90
N HIS A 10 -11.64 -14.65 7.30
CA HIS A 10 -12.16 -14.71 5.94
C HIS A 10 -10.98 -14.72 4.97
N ALA A 11 -10.82 -15.77 4.15
CA ALA A 11 -9.68 -15.91 3.23
C ALA A 11 -9.55 -14.73 2.26
N ALA A 12 -10.66 -14.10 1.88
CA ALA A 12 -10.65 -12.90 1.04
C ALA A 12 -10.04 -11.66 1.73
N THR A 13 -10.12 -11.58 3.07
CA THR A 13 -9.51 -10.49 3.85
C THR A 13 -8.06 -10.80 4.19
N ASP A 14 -7.73 -12.08 4.37
CA ASP A 14 -6.39 -12.58 4.71
C ASP A 14 -5.47 -12.69 3.48
N ALA A 15 -6.02 -12.73 2.26
CA ALA A 15 -5.26 -12.75 1.01
C ALA A 15 -4.65 -11.38 0.62
N LYS A 16 -4.65 -10.36 1.49
CA LYS A 16 -3.90 -9.12 1.26
C LYS A 16 -2.41 -9.48 1.18
N GLY A 17 -1.90 -9.63 -0.04
CA GLY A 17 -0.51 -10.01 -0.30
C GLY A 17 0.45 -9.16 0.53
N GLN A 18 1.32 -9.83 1.29
CA GLN A 18 2.30 -9.19 2.15
C GLN A 18 3.70 -9.41 1.55
N ALA A 19 4.40 -8.33 1.27
CA ALA A 19 5.77 -8.36 0.76
C ALA A 19 6.70 -7.71 1.79
N PHE A 20 7.77 -8.40 2.20
CA PHE A 20 8.74 -7.90 3.18
C PHE A 20 8.11 -7.39 4.51
N GLY A 21 7.05 -8.04 4.98
CA GLY A 21 6.33 -7.61 6.19
C GLY A 21 5.40 -6.41 5.99
N LEU A 22 5.35 -5.83 4.79
CA LEU A 22 4.48 -4.70 4.42
C LEU A 22 3.24 -5.23 3.71
N SER A 23 2.05 -4.85 4.21
CA SER A 23 0.77 -5.29 3.64
C SER A 23 0.44 -4.52 2.35
N GLY A 24 -0.05 -5.23 1.33
CA GLY A 24 -0.59 -4.63 0.12
C GLY A 24 0.44 -3.79 -0.64
N ASN A 25 0.09 -2.55 -0.95
CA ASN A 25 0.91 -1.66 -1.80
C ASN A 25 2.04 -0.93 -1.06
N LEU A 26 2.19 -1.13 0.26
CA LEU A 26 3.14 -0.37 1.07
C LEU A 26 4.61 -0.61 0.66
N PHE A 27 4.92 -1.77 0.07
CA PHE A 27 6.27 -2.06 -0.42
C PHE A 27 6.67 -1.22 -1.64
N LEU A 28 5.71 -0.64 -2.39
CA LEU A 28 6.04 0.18 -3.56
C LEU A 28 6.70 1.50 -3.18
N TYR A 29 6.44 2.02 -1.99
CA TYR A 29 7.01 3.30 -1.56
C TYR A 29 8.55 3.24 -1.45
N PRO A 30 9.15 2.25 -0.74
CA PRO A 30 10.60 2.06 -0.77
C PRO A 30 11.14 1.81 -2.18
N VAL A 31 10.45 0.99 -3.00
CA VAL A 31 10.91 0.65 -4.36
C VAL A 31 10.96 1.89 -5.25
N ILE A 32 9.88 2.68 -5.27
CA ILE A 32 9.81 3.95 -6.01
C ILE A 32 10.84 4.93 -5.45
N GLY A 33 11.03 4.96 -4.12
CA GLY A 33 12.05 5.79 -3.47
C GLY A 33 13.48 5.47 -3.94
N VAL A 34 13.84 4.19 -4.06
CA VAL A 34 15.15 3.77 -4.60
C VAL A 34 15.30 4.21 -6.05
N VAL A 35 14.32 3.95 -6.89
CA VAL A 35 14.36 4.33 -8.32
C VAL A 35 14.47 5.84 -8.48
N ALA A 36 13.68 6.61 -7.73
CA ALA A 36 13.70 8.07 -7.74
C ALA A 36 15.03 8.64 -7.21
N ALA A 37 15.62 8.03 -6.18
CA ALA A 37 16.90 8.44 -5.65
C ALA A 37 18.02 8.22 -6.68
N LEU A 38 18.05 7.05 -7.33
CA LEU A 38 19.00 6.76 -8.40
C LEU A 38 18.85 7.73 -9.57
N ALA A 39 17.62 8.00 -10.00
CA ALA A 39 17.34 8.97 -11.06
C ALA A 39 17.82 10.38 -10.69
N THR A 40 17.59 10.82 -9.44
CA THR A 40 18.06 12.11 -8.92
C THR A 40 19.59 12.19 -8.92
N VAL A 41 20.27 11.14 -8.44
CA VAL A 41 21.74 11.09 -8.43
C VAL A 41 22.31 11.14 -9.84
N MET A 42 21.73 10.37 -10.78
CA MET A 42 22.14 10.40 -12.18
C MET A 42 21.91 11.77 -12.80
N LEU A 43 20.77 12.42 -12.52
CA LEU A 43 20.47 13.75 -13.04
C LEU A 43 21.46 14.80 -12.49
N CYS A 44 21.73 14.79 -11.19
CA CYS A 44 22.70 15.70 -10.59
C CYS A 44 24.13 15.47 -11.10
N PHE A 45 24.54 14.22 -11.28
CA PHE A 45 25.89 13.89 -11.71
C PHE A 45 26.10 14.10 -13.22
N MET A 46 25.21 13.56 -14.04
CA MET A 46 25.36 13.56 -15.50
C MET A 46 24.91 14.86 -16.17
N VAL A 47 23.82 15.48 -15.68
CA VAL A 47 23.25 16.68 -16.33
C VAL A 47 23.85 17.94 -15.73
N LEU A 48 23.97 18.01 -14.40
CA LEU A 48 24.47 19.20 -13.70
C LEU A 48 25.99 19.18 -13.46
N GLY A 49 26.67 18.07 -13.72
CA GLY A 49 28.12 17.93 -13.54
C GLY A 49 28.57 18.08 -12.08
N LEU A 50 27.65 17.88 -11.12
CA LEU A 50 27.96 18.01 -9.70
C LEU A 50 28.90 16.89 -9.24
N PRO A 51 29.78 17.15 -8.26
CA PRO A 51 30.63 16.09 -7.72
C PRO A 51 29.75 15.00 -7.10
N LEU A 52 30.22 13.76 -7.18
CA LEU A 52 29.47 12.57 -6.78
C LEU A 52 28.95 12.66 -5.34
N LEU A 53 29.73 13.27 -4.45
CA LEU A 53 29.36 13.47 -3.03
C LEU A 53 28.13 14.38 -2.86
N LEU A 54 28.03 15.46 -3.64
CA LEU A 54 26.86 16.36 -3.61
C LEU A 54 25.63 15.70 -4.21
N SER A 55 25.84 14.95 -5.30
CA SER A 55 24.76 14.20 -5.98
C SER A 55 24.17 13.13 -5.07
N LEU A 56 25.00 12.40 -4.33
CA LEU A 56 24.56 11.47 -3.28
C LEU A 56 23.79 12.19 -2.16
N GLY A 57 24.29 13.36 -1.73
CA GLY A 57 23.60 14.21 -0.76
C GLY A 57 22.19 14.59 -1.21
N ALA A 58 21.99 14.86 -2.50
CA ALA A 58 20.68 15.16 -3.08
C ALA A 58 19.76 13.93 -3.21
N GLY A 59 20.32 12.75 -3.49
CA GLY A 59 19.56 11.50 -3.59
C GLY A 59 19.11 10.92 -2.24
N LEU A 60 19.90 11.12 -1.19
CA LEU A 60 19.62 10.66 0.17
C LEU A 60 18.22 11.03 0.71
N PRO A 61 17.78 12.31 0.69
CA PRO A 61 16.45 12.66 1.17
C PRO A 61 15.35 11.97 0.36
N VAL A 62 15.52 11.83 -0.96
CA VAL A 62 14.56 11.18 -1.86
C VAL A 62 14.37 9.69 -1.50
N LEU A 63 15.41 9.04 -0.98
CA LEU A 63 15.35 7.66 -0.49
C LEU A 63 14.79 7.57 0.94
N ILE A 64 15.31 8.40 1.84
CA ILE A 64 15.06 8.28 3.29
C ILE A 64 13.64 8.71 3.63
N LEU A 65 13.15 9.83 3.09
CA LEU A 65 11.81 10.35 3.40
C LEU A 65 10.69 9.32 3.18
N PRO A 66 10.54 8.69 2.00
CA PRO A 66 9.49 7.71 1.78
C PRO A 66 9.69 6.44 2.61
N THR A 67 10.93 5.99 2.78
CA THR A 67 11.23 4.79 3.58
C THR A 67 10.89 5.01 5.05
N LEU A 68 11.28 6.15 5.61
CA LEU A 68 11.01 6.53 6.99
C LEU A 68 9.52 6.77 7.21
N TYR A 69 8.83 7.42 6.26
CA TYR A 69 7.38 7.58 6.29
C TYR A 69 6.67 6.23 6.39
N VAL A 70 7.07 5.25 5.60
CA VAL A 70 6.47 3.91 5.61
C VAL A 70 6.76 3.19 6.91
N LEU A 71 8.01 3.20 7.39
CA LEU A 71 8.41 2.49 8.60
C LEU A 71 7.83 3.11 9.87
N LEU A 72 7.83 4.44 9.99
CA LEU A 72 7.36 5.12 11.21
C LEU A 72 5.85 5.32 11.25
N LEU A 73 5.23 5.70 10.14
CA LEU A 73 3.80 6.07 10.12
C LEU A 73 2.90 4.97 9.56
N ARG A 74 3.43 4.03 8.77
CA ARG A 74 2.62 3.02 8.06
C ARG A 74 2.89 1.57 8.48
N HIS A 75 3.98 1.28 9.19
CA HIS A 75 4.24 -0.02 9.77
C HIS A 75 3.44 -0.16 11.07
N ASN A 76 2.74 -1.30 11.28
CA ASN A 76 1.87 -1.54 12.45
C ASN A 76 0.65 -0.60 12.61
N LYS A 77 -0.07 -0.31 11.53
CA LYS A 77 -1.30 0.47 11.66
C LYS A 77 -2.40 -0.27 12.45
N PRO A 78 -3.11 0.42 13.37
CA PRO A 78 -4.21 -0.17 14.13
C PRO A 78 -5.39 -0.57 13.22
N ARG A 79 -6.12 -1.62 13.63
CA ARG A 79 -7.31 -2.13 12.93
C ARG A 79 -8.35 -0.99 12.80
N GLY A 80 -8.50 -0.44 11.60
CA GLY A 80 -9.44 0.65 11.30
C GLY A 80 -8.91 1.73 10.36
N TYR A 81 -7.59 1.79 10.13
CA TYR A 81 -6.97 2.79 9.26
C TYR A 81 -7.37 2.70 7.76
N ASP A 82 -7.93 1.57 7.34
CA ASP A 82 -8.34 1.32 5.96
C ASP A 82 -9.47 2.26 5.45
N ARG A 83 -10.05 3.10 6.33
CA ARG A 83 -11.15 4.04 5.99
C ARG A 83 -10.72 5.47 5.66
N ASP A 84 -9.44 5.81 5.77
CA ASP A 84 -8.99 7.17 5.49
C ASP A 84 -9.01 7.48 3.99
N TRP A 85 -9.54 8.66 3.60
CA TRP A 85 -9.55 9.12 2.20
C TRP A 85 -8.16 9.10 1.55
N PHE A 86 -7.14 9.47 2.33
CA PHE A 86 -5.74 9.40 1.89
C PHE A 86 -5.30 7.98 1.59
N SER A 87 -5.78 6.99 2.37
CA SER A 87 -5.58 5.58 2.05
C SER A 87 -6.26 5.23 0.73
N ASN A 88 -7.50 5.64 0.49
CA ASN A 88 -8.20 5.35 -0.76
C ASN A 88 -7.46 5.89 -2.01
N VAL A 89 -6.94 7.12 -1.95
CA VAL A 89 -6.18 7.72 -3.07
C VAL A 89 -4.83 7.04 -3.27
N THR A 90 -4.17 6.60 -2.20
CA THR A 90 -2.82 6.03 -2.27
C THR A 90 -2.76 4.50 -2.35
N SER A 91 -3.86 3.83 -2.04
CA SER A 91 -4.02 2.37 -2.05
C SER A 91 -4.65 1.82 -3.34
N ALA A 92 -4.91 2.68 -4.32
CA ALA A 92 -5.13 2.30 -5.72
C ALA A 92 -3.82 1.72 -6.30
N GLY A 93 -3.34 0.62 -5.72
CA GLY A 93 -2.15 -0.11 -6.10
C GLY A 93 -2.45 -1.19 -7.13
N PHE A 94 -1.41 -1.94 -7.51
CA PHE A 94 -1.43 -3.07 -8.44
C PHE A 94 -2.22 -4.31 -7.95
N SER A 95 -3.06 -4.16 -6.92
CA SER A 95 -3.97 -5.21 -6.49
C SER A 95 -5.23 -5.12 -7.34
N TYR A 96 -5.41 -6.05 -8.28
CA TYR A 96 -6.67 -6.27 -8.98
C TYR A 96 -7.72 -6.90 -8.05
N VAL A 97 -7.98 -6.29 -6.89
CA VAL A 97 -9.20 -6.59 -6.16
C VAL A 97 -10.27 -5.70 -6.76
N LYS A 98 -10.96 -6.28 -7.75
CA LYS A 98 -12.20 -5.73 -8.30
C LYS A 98 -13.08 -5.35 -7.11
N ALA A 99 -13.37 -4.06 -7.01
CA ALA A 99 -14.18 -3.49 -5.95
C ALA A 99 -15.42 -4.35 -5.70
N VAL A 100 -15.67 -4.62 -4.41
CA VAL A 100 -16.96 -5.00 -3.82
C VAL A 100 -17.69 -6.11 -4.59
N GLN A 101 -17.62 -7.34 -4.07
CA GLN A 101 -18.62 -8.33 -4.48
C GLN A 101 -20.00 -7.69 -4.31
N PRO A 102 -20.81 -7.60 -5.37
CA PRO A 102 -22.12 -6.96 -5.29
C PRO A 102 -22.92 -7.64 -4.18
N LEU A 103 -23.62 -6.84 -3.38
CA LEU A 103 -24.51 -7.34 -2.34
C LEU A 103 -25.42 -8.39 -2.96
N ASN A 104 -25.36 -9.63 -2.46
CA ASN A 104 -26.14 -10.74 -3.00
C ASN A 104 -27.64 -10.41 -2.82
N PRO A 105 -28.41 -10.20 -3.91
CA PRO A 105 -29.81 -9.79 -3.80
C PRO A 105 -30.72 -10.88 -3.19
N ARG A 106 -30.21 -12.11 -3.01
CA ARG A 106 -30.98 -13.19 -2.37
C ARG A 106 -31.19 -13.00 -0.87
N HIS A 107 -30.40 -12.17 -0.19
CA HIS A 107 -30.56 -12.00 1.26
C HIS A 107 -31.80 -11.19 1.66
N HIS A 108 -32.34 -10.35 0.77
CA HIS A 108 -33.52 -9.52 1.05
C HIS A 108 -34.85 -10.31 0.99
N ARG A 109 -34.85 -11.54 0.44
CA ARG A 109 -36.11 -12.29 0.25
C ARG A 109 -36.59 -13.04 1.50
N GLU A 110 -35.74 -13.20 2.51
CA GLU A 110 -36.08 -14.00 3.70
C GLU A 110 -36.61 -13.14 4.87
N ASP A 111 -36.44 -11.82 4.83
CA ASP A 111 -36.89 -10.90 5.90
C ASP A 111 -38.37 -10.47 5.78
N CYS A 112 -39.09 -10.86 4.72
CA CYS A 112 -40.51 -10.51 4.50
C CYS A 112 -41.49 -11.61 4.93
N HIS A 113 -41.00 -12.71 5.50
CA HIS A 113 -41.82 -13.82 5.97
C HIS A 113 -41.45 -14.21 7.41
N GLU A 114 -41.61 -13.26 8.34
CA GLU A 114 -41.91 -13.54 9.74
C GLU A 114 -43.03 -12.63 10.23
#